data_AF-A0A8T4VM31-F1
#
_entry.id   AF-A0A8T4VM31-F1
#
_cell.length_a   1.000
_cell.length_b   1.000
_cell.length_c   1.000
_cell.angle_alpha   90.00
_cell.angle_beta   90.00
_cell.angle_gamma   90.00
#
_symmetry.space_group_name_H-M   'P 1'
#
loop_
_entity.id
_entity.type
_entity.pdbx_description
1 polymer ?
#
loop_
_entity_poly.entity_id
_entity_poly.type
_entity_poly.pdbx_seq_one_letter_code
_entity_poly.pdbx_strand_id
1 'polypeptide(L)'
;PALEHRGFITGKRRAVSFWGLSIIIGVLVGSIVGYLYVAPPIISYLVEDGIRAGMVVSYRVNNFFWMVFFTTAGVGLLADIPITMWLFHRGGIVSYERMRKSWRPVVLVIFVFATFFSSSSIWTMFLIAIPTSLAYLVGLGGLWLVTLGGRRGKKPKAAEPA
;
A
#
# COMPACT_ATOMS: atom_id res chain seq x y z
N PRO A 1 -11.75 -28.51 -18.85
CA PRO A 1 -11.50 -28.49 -17.39
C PRO A 1 -12.39 -27.45 -16.69
N ALA A 2 -13.26 -27.91 -15.79
CA ALA A 2 -14.56 -27.31 -15.42
C ALA A 2 -14.55 -25.99 -14.61
N LEU A 3 -13.49 -25.18 -14.68
CA LEU A 3 -13.40 -23.86 -14.01
C LEU A 3 -13.70 -22.68 -14.95
N GLU A 4 -13.88 -22.93 -16.25
CA GLU A 4 -14.11 -21.90 -17.27
C GLU A 4 -15.56 -21.40 -17.32
N HIS A 5 -16.53 -22.21 -16.86
CA HIS A 5 -17.97 -21.91 -16.94
C HIS A 5 -18.50 -20.89 -15.92
N ARG A 6 -17.65 -20.34 -15.03
CA ARG A 6 -18.08 -19.37 -14.00
C ARG A 6 -17.76 -17.91 -14.31
N GLY A 7 -17.19 -17.58 -15.48
CA GLY A 7 -17.04 -16.19 -15.92
C GLY A 7 -16.16 -15.27 -15.04
N PHE A 8 -15.49 -15.81 -14.02
CA PHE A 8 -14.69 -15.03 -13.06
C PHE A 8 -13.30 -14.66 -13.57
N ILE A 9 -12.84 -15.23 -14.69
CA ILE A 9 -11.51 -14.94 -15.26
C ILE A 9 -11.63 -14.82 -16.78
N THR A 10 -12.06 -13.66 -17.26
CA THR A 10 -11.66 -13.19 -18.60
C THR A 10 -10.26 -12.58 -18.49
N GLY A 11 -9.29 -13.41 -18.15
CA GLY A 11 -7.89 -13.04 -18.01
C GLY A 11 -7.27 -12.83 -19.38
N LYS A 12 -7.53 -11.70 -20.03
CA LYS A 12 -6.67 -11.22 -21.12
C LYS A 12 -5.26 -11.16 -20.52
N ARG A 13 -4.31 -11.97 -21.01
CA ARG A 13 -2.89 -11.98 -20.57
C ARG A 13 -2.32 -10.57 -20.36
N ARG A 14 -2.76 -9.64 -21.21
CA ARG A 14 -2.46 -8.20 -21.14
C ARG A 14 -2.91 -7.49 -19.85
N ALA A 15 -4.05 -7.87 -19.27
CA ALA A 15 -4.54 -7.30 -18.00
C ALA A 15 -3.67 -7.74 -16.81
N VAL A 16 -3.25 -9.01 -16.79
CA VAL A 16 -2.34 -9.53 -15.75
C VAL A 16 -0.96 -8.88 -15.90
N SER A 17 -0.43 -8.78 -17.13
CA SER A 17 0.84 -8.09 -17.39
C SER A 17 0.77 -6.60 -17.05
N PHE A 18 -0.33 -5.92 -17.35
CA PHE A 18 -0.53 -4.51 -17.01
C PHE A 18 -0.61 -4.31 -15.49
N TRP A 19 -1.26 -5.24 -14.78
CA TRP A 19 -1.32 -5.21 -13.33
C TRP A 19 0.05 -5.41 -12.68
N GLY A 20 0.79 -6.44 -13.10
CA GLY A 20 2.15 -6.67 -12.63
C GLY A 20 3.09 -5.50 -12.92
N LEU A 21 3.02 -4.91 -14.12
CA LEU A 21 3.81 -3.74 -14.48
C LEU A 21 3.46 -2.51 -13.62
N SER A 22 2.16 -2.33 -13.32
CA SER A 22 1.71 -1.21 -12.49
C SER A 22 2.23 -1.30 -11.06
N ILE A 23 2.32 -2.50 -10.49
CA ILE A 23 2.92 -2.73 -9.16
C ILE A 23 4.41 -2.37 -9.18
N ILE A 24 5.15 -2.84 -10.19
CA ILE A 24 6.58 -2.53 -10.31
C ILE A 24 6.79 -1.02 -10.41
N ILE A 25 6.02 -0.34 -11.26
CA ILE A 25 6.08 1.12 -11.39
C ILE A 25 5.68 1.79 -10.07
N GLY A 26 4.63 1.32 -9.41
CA GLY A 26 4.15 1.85 -8.13
C GLY A 26 5.21 1.77 -7.04
N VAL A 27 5.85 0.62 -6.88
CA VAL A 27 6.94 0.42 -5.92
C VAL A 27 8.14 1.30 -6.27
N LEU A 28 8.53 1.40 -7.55
CA LEU A 28 9.65 2.26 -7.97
C LEU A 28 9.37 3.74 -7.69
N VAL A 29 8.20 4.24 -8.11
CA VAL A 29 7.79 5.63 -7.88
C VAL A 29 7.69 5.92 -6.38
N GLY A 30 7.05 5.03 -5.62
CA GLY A 30 6.94 5.18 -4.18
C GLY A 30 8.31 5.11 -3.47
N SER A 31 9.24 4.28 -3.95
CA SER A 31 10.60 4.21 -3.41
C SER A 31 11.41 5.47 -3.70
N ILE A 32 11.26 6.04 -4.90
CA ILE A 32 11.87 7.34 -5.26
C ILE A 32 11.34 8.44 -4.35
N VAL A 33 10.02 8.49 -4.12
CA VAL A 33 9.40 9.43 -3.18
C VAL A 33 9.92 9.20 -1.76
N GLY A 34 10.02 7.94 -1.34
CA GLY A 34 10.61 7.57 -0.05
C GLY A 34 12.04 8.06 0.10
N TYR A 35 12.86 7.93 -0.95
CA TYR A 35 14.27 8.34 -0.94
C TYR A 35 14.43 9.85 -0.87
N LEU A 36 13.63 10.59 -1.64
CA LEU A 36 13.77 12.04 -1.74
C LEU A 36 13.14 12.78 -0.56
N TYR A 37 12.03 12.26 -0.01
CA TYR A 37 11.21 13.00 0.96
C TYR A 37 11.10 12.35 2.34
N VAL A 38 11.28 11.03 2.46
CA VAL A 38 11.07 10.32 3.74
C VAL A 38 12.37 9.96 4.42
N ALA A 39 13.34 9.43 3.68
CA ALA A 39 14.64 9.05 4.22
C ALA A 39 15.42 10.24 4.81
N PRO A 40 15.52 11.42 4.17
CA PRO A 40 16.35 12.51 4.69
C PRO A 40 15.83 13.08 6.04
N PRO A 41 14.52 13.32 6.22
CA PRO A 41 14.00 13.73 7.53
C PRO A 41 14.21 12.67 8.63
N ILE A 42 14.04 11.39 8.32
CA ILE A 42 14.26 10.31 9.30
C ILE A 42 15.72 10.28 9.74
N ILE A 43 16.66 10.35 8.80
CA ILE A 43 18.10 10.38 9.12
C ILE A 43 18.41 11.61 9.97
N SER A 44 17.91 12.77 9.58
CA SER A 44 18.15 14.03 10.31
C SER A 44 17.62 13.95 11.74
N TYR A 45 16.42 13.39 11.92
CA TYR A 45 15.81 13.16 13.23
C TYR A 45 16.65 12.21 14.08
N LEU A 46 17.09 11.07 13.52
CA LEU A 46 17.89 10.08 14.26
C LEU A 46 19.26 10.62 14.66
N VAL A 47 19.88 11.44 13.81
CA VAL A 47 21.14 12.12 14.12
C VAL A 47 20.94 13.12 15.25
N GLU A 48 19.88 13.95 15.17
CA GLU A 48 19.57 14.94 16.19
C GLU A 48 19.27 14.30 17.55
N ASP A 49 18.49 13.21 17.56
CA ASP A 49 18.20 12.43 18.75
C ASP A 49 19.48 11.87 19.40
N GLY A 50 20.39 11.32 18.58
CA GLY A 50 21.68 10.81 19.05
C GLY A 50 22.56 11.89 19.68
N ILE A 51 22.60 13.08 19.07
CA ILE A 51 23.35 14.23 19.61
C ILE A 51 22.74 14.71 20.94
N ARG A 52 21.40 14.79 21.03
CA ARG A 52 20.69 15.18 22.26
C ARG A 52 20.92 14.20 23.41
N ALA A 53 21.09 12.92 23.10
CA ALA A 53 21.46 11.89 24.07
C ALA A 53 22.95 11.89 24.46
N GLY A 54 23.77 12.82 23.93
CA GLY A 54 25.20 12.90 24.18
C GLY A 54 26.02 11.77 23.55
N MET A 55 25.48 11.08 22.53
CA MET A 55 26.16 9.97 21.87
C MET A 55 27.09 10.47 20.75
N VAL A 56 28.25 9.81 20.59
CA VAL A 56 29.09 10.00 19.40
C VAL A 56 28.46 9.26 18.23
N VAL A 57 27.94 10.01 17.27
CA VAL A 57 27.19 9.47 16.13
C VAL A 57 28.17 8.89 15.10
N SER A 58 28.37 7.57 15.14
CA SER A 58 29.13 6.82 14.13
C SER A 58 28.26 5.73 13.49
N TYR A 59 27.79 5.97 12.27
CA TYR A 59 27.05 4.95 11.51
C TYR A 59 27.99 4.11 10.65
N ARG A 60 27.87 2.79 10.74
CA ARG A 60 28.52 1.88 9.80
C ARG A 60 27.85 2.01 8.42
N VAL A 61 28.64 2.14 7.35
CA VAL A 61 28.15 2.29 5.97
C VAL A 61 27.10 1.23 5.62
N ASN A 62 27.33 -0.02 6.02
CA ASN A 62 26.38 -1.11 5.80
C ASN A 62 25.02 -0.85 6.49
N ASN A 63 25.02 -0.46 7.76
CA ASN A 63 23.78 -0.21 8.50
C ASN A 63 23.05 1.02 7.97
N PHE A 64 23.81 2.05 7.59
CA PHE A 64 23.26 3.24 6.95
C PHE A 64 22.58 2.90 5.61
N PHE A 65 23.26 2.11 4.78
CA PHE A 65 22.70 1.64 3.51
C PHE A 65 21.40 0.85 3.72
N TRP A 66 21.39 -0.13 4.63
CA TRP A 66 20.19 -0.91 4.91
C TRP A 66 19.05 -0.08 5.48
N MET A 67 19.35 0.89 6.34
CA MET A 67 18.34 1.82 6.85
C MET A 67 17.69 2.60 5.71
N VAL A 68 18.49 3.24 4.84
CA VAL A 68 17.95 3.96 3.66
C VAL A 68 17.16 3.00 2.77
N PHE A 69 17.68 1.81 2.51
CA PHE A 69 17.01 0.82 1.66
C PHE A 69 15.64 0.42 2.23
N PHE A 70 15.56 0.05 3.51
CA PHE A 70 14.29 -0.38 4.12
C PHE A 70 13.30 0.76 4.26
N THR A 71 13.75 1.97 4.59
CA THR A 71 12.88 3.14 4.64
C THR A 71 12.29 3.44 3.27
N THR A 72 13.10 3.42 2.21
CA THR A 72 12.63 3.75 0.86
C THR A 72 11.77 2.65 0.26
N ALA A 73 12.20 1.39 0.37
CA ALA A 73 11.41 0.24 -0.08
C ALA A 73 10.08 0.12 0.69
N GLY A 74 10.09 0.37 2.00
CA GLY A 74 8.88 0.38 2.83
C GLY A 74 7.86 1.41 2.36
N VAL A 75 8.30 2.64 2.06
CA VAL A 75 7.44 3.67 1.47
C VAL A 75 6.93 3.26 0.09
N GLY A 76 7.78 2.63 -0.74
CA GLY A 76 7.39 2.06 -2.02
C GLY A 76 6.25 1.05 -1.90
N LEU A 77 6.35 0.12 -0.96
CA LEU A 77 5.31 -0.88 -0.70
C LEU A 77 4.02 -0.25 -0.16
N LEU A 78 4.13 0.74 0.75
CA LEU A 78 2.97 1.46 1.26
C LEU A 78 2.26 2.25 0.17
N ALA A 79 3.00 2.86 -0.76
CA ALA A 79 2.44 3.57 -1.91
C ALA A 79 1.73 2.64 -2.90
N ASP A 80 2.11 1.36 -2.96
CA ASP A 80 1.45 0.40 -3.84
C ASP A 80 0.03 0.03 -3.37
N ILE A 81 -0.26 0.15 -2.07
CA ILE A 81 -1.62 -0.08 -1.51
C ILE A 81 -2.67 0.83 -2.17
N PRO A 82 -2.55 2.18 -2.14
CA PRO A 82 -3.52 3.05 -2.82
C PRO A 82 -3.48 2.92 -4.35
N ILE A 83 -2.32 2.63 -4.95
CA ILE A 83 -2.19 2.44 -6.40
C ILE A 83 -2.96 1.21 -6.86
N THR A 84 -2.80 0.08 -6.17
CA THR A 84 -3.52 -1.16 -6.47
C THR A 84 -5.03 -0.99 -6.27
N MET A 85 -5.47 -0.26 -5.24
CA MET A 85 -6.89 0.10 -5.07
C MET A 85 -7.43 0.90 -6.25
N TRP A 86 -6.69 1.92 -6.70
CA TRP A 86 -7.09 2.73 -7.86
C TRP A 86 -7.17 1.89 -9.13
N LEU A 87 -6.19 1.00 -9.34
CA LEU A 87 -6.13 0.12 -10.48
C LEU A 87 -7.28 -0.90 -10.49
N PHE A 88 -7.62 -1.48 -9.33
CA PHE A 88 -8.76 -2.39 -9.20
C PHE A 88 -10.09 -1.69 -9.48
N HIS A 89 -10.23 -0.43 -9.05
CA HIS A 89 -11.40 0.37 -9.37
C HIS A 89 -11.48 0.66 -10.87
N ARG A 90 -10.37 1.09 -11.49
CA ARG A 90 -10.32 1.40 -12.93
C ARG A 90 -10.51 0.16 -13.80
N GLY A 91 -9.99 -0.99 -13.35
CA GLY A 91 -10.14 -2.30 -13.99
C GLY A 91 -11.52 -2.94 -13.79
N GLY A 92 -12.40 -2.34 -12.98
CA GLY A 92 -13.74 -2.86 -12.72
C GLY A 92 -13.77 -4.13 -11.86
N ILE A 93 -12.66 -4.50 -11.21
CA ILE A 93 -12.55 -5.71 -10.38
C ILE A 93 -13.25 -5.50 -9.04
N VAL A 94 -13.04 -4.33 -8.42
CA VAL A 94 -13.63 -3.99 -7.11
C VAL A 94 -14.18 -2.56 -7.15
N SER A 95 -15.46 -2.38 -6.80
CA SER A 95 -16.08 -1.06 -6.73
C SER A 95 -15.67 -0.30 -5.47
N TYR A 96 -15.72 1.04 -5.55
CA TYR A 96 -15.41 1.92 -4.43
C TYR A 96 -16.33 1.65 -3.23
N GLU A 97 -17.62 1.41 -3.47
CA GLU A 97 -18.61 1.14 -2.42
C GLU A 97 -18.26 -0.14 -1.65
N ARG A 98 -17.73 -1.15 -2.33
CA ARG A 98 -17.31 -2.42 -1.71
C ARG A 98 -16.07 -2.22 -0.84
N MET A 99 -15.07 -1.50 -1.35
CA MET A 99 -13.88 -1.15 -0.56
C MET A 99 -14.28 -0.32 0.66
N ARG A 100 -15.12 0.70 0.47
CA ARG A 100 -15.62 1.55 1.55
C ARG A 100 -16.42 0.76 2.57
N LYS A 101 -17.29 -0.17 2.20
CA LYS A 101 -18.08 -0.95 3.15
C LYS A 101 -17.19 -1.87 4.01
N SER A 102 -16.13 -2.42 3.42
CA SER A 102 -15.22 -3.36 4.07
C SER A 102 -14.02 -2.70 4.76
N TRP A 103 -14.00 -1.37 4.92
CA TRP A 103 -12.84 -0.67 5.49
C TRP A 103 -12.46 -1.16 6.89
N ARG A 104 -13.46 -1.42 7.75
CA ARG A 104 -13.24 -1.93 9.13
C ARG A 104 -12.63 -3.34 9.14
N PRO A 105 -13.22 -4.35 8.46
CA PRO A 105 -12.58 -5.66 8.32
C PRO A 105 -11.15 -5.60 7.76
N VAL A 106 -10.89 -4.74 6.77
CA VAL A 106 -9.55 -4.63 6.18
C VAL A 106 -8.54 -4.12 7.20
N VAL A 107 -8.88 -3.05 7.93
CA VAL A 107 -8.01 -2.54 9.01
C VAL A 107 -7.78 -3.60 10.08
N LEU A 108 -8.84 -4.32 10.51
CA LEU A 108 -8.68 -5.42 11.47
C LEU A 108 -7.70 -6.50 10.95
N VAL A 109 -7.83 -6.89 9.67
CA VAL A 109 -6.95 -7.87 9.03
C VAL A 109 -5.51 -7.37 9.00
N ILE A 110 -5.27 -6.09 8.70
CA ILE A 110 -3.94 -5.48 8.76
C ILE A 110 -3.33 -5.62 10.16
N PHE A 111 -4.12 -5.35 11.21
CA PHE A 111 -3.67 -5.52 12.59
C PHE A 111 -3.35 -6.98 12.92
N VAL A 112 -4.21 -7.92 12.51
CA VAL A 112 -3.96 -9.36 12.70
C VAL A 112 -2.66 -9.78 12.02
N PHE A 113 -2.43 -9.38 10.77
CA PHE A 113 -1.17 -9.66 10.08
C PHE A 113 0.02 -9.00 10.79
N ALA A 114 -0.11 -7.75 11.21
CA ALA A 114 0.95 -7.05 11.93
C ALA A 114 1.35 -7.77 13.24
N THR A 115 0.40 -8.41 13.93
CA THR A 115 0.68 -9.24 15.10
C THR A 115 1.53 -10.46 14.77
N PHE A 116 1.29 -11.12 13.62
CA PHE A 116 2.10 -12.26 13.20
C PHE A 116 3.52 -11.85 12.76
N PHE A 117 3.66 -10.66 12.16
CA PHE A 117 4.97 -10.16 11.73
C PHE A 117 5.77 -9.49 12.86
N SER A 118 5.10 -8.96 13.89
CA SER A 118 5.76 -8.27 15.01
C SER A 118 6.03 -9.23 16.16
N SER A 119 7.29 -9.34 16.57
CA SER A 119 7.66 -10.10 17.76
C SER A 119 7.11 -9.42 19.03
N SER A 120 6.12 -10.03 19.68
CA SER A 120 5.59 -9.85 21.06
C SER A 120 5.27 -8.44 21.61
N SER A 121 5.70 -7.34 21.00
CA SER A 121 5.50 -5.97 21.49
C SER A 121 4.38 -5.25 20.75
N ILE A 122 3.50 -4.59 21.51
CA ILE A 122 2.41 -3.76 20.97
C ILE A 122 2.98 -2.59 20.15
N TRP A 123 4.15 -2.07 20.52
CA TRP A 123 4.79 -0.94 19.83
C TRP A 123 5.24 -1.30 18.41
N THR A 124 5.85 -2.47 18.24
CA THR A 124 6.29 -2.94 16.91
C THR A 124 5.09 -3.28 16.03
N MET A 125 4.03 -3.84 16.62
CA MET A 125 2.76 -4.04 15.93
C MET A 125 2.19 -2.73 15.37
N PHE A 126 2.13 -1.68 16.18
CA PHE A 126 1.63 -0.37 15.73
C PHE A 126 2.50 0.25 14.64
N LEU A 127 3.82 0.06 14.70
CA LEU A 127 4.76 0.56 13.70
C LEU A 127 4.46 0.00 12.29
N ILE A 128 3.93 -1.22 12.20
CA ILE A 128 3.52 -1.82 10.92
C ILE A 128 2.05 -1.53 10.61
N ALA A 129 1.16 -1.74 11.58
CA ALA A 129 -0.28 -1.68 11.38
C ALA A 129 -0.78 -0.27 11.06
N ILE A 130 -0.24 0.76 11.73
CA ILE A 130 -0.70 2.14 11.56
C ILE A 130 -0.36 2.66 10.15
N PRO A 131 0.90 2.62 9.68
CA PRO A 131 1.22 3.10 8.33
C PRO A 131 0.47 2.33 7.24
N THR A 132 0.34 1.02 7.39
CA THR A 132 -0.38 0.16 6.43
C THR A 132 -1.87 0.50 6.38
N SER A 133 -2.50 0.69 7.55
CA SER A 133 -3.91 1.09 7.64
C SER A 133 -4.13 2.50 7.09
N LEU A 134 -3.22 3.42 7.38
CA LEU A 134 -3.27 4.78 6.86
C LEU A 134 -3.14 4.80 5.33
N ALA A 135 -2.23 4.01 4.76
CA ALA A 135 -2.10 3.90 3.31
C ALA A 135 -3.39 3.40 2.64
N TYR A 136 -4.09 2.43 3.25
CA TYR A 136 -5.40 1.98 2.79
C TYR A 136 -6.46 3.09 2.86
N LEU A 137 -6.51 3.83 3.97
CA LEU A 137 -7.44 4.95 4.14
C LEU A 137 -7.16 6.10 3.16
N VAL A 138 -5.89 6.40 2.89
CA VAL A 138 -5.47 7.37 1.88
C VAL A 138 -5.92 6.93 0.49
N GLY A 139 -5.78 5.65 0.15
CA GLY A 139 -6.30 5.09 -1.11
C GLY A 139 -7.81 5.22 -1.22
N LEU A 140 -8.54 4.95 -0.12
CA LEU A 140 -9.98 5.12 -0.07
C LEU A 140 -10.41 6.59 -0.20
N GLY A 141 -9.67 7.51 0.42
CA GLY A 141 -9.89 8.96 0.30
C GLY A 141 -9.62 9.48 -1.11
N GLY A 142 -8.54 9.03 -1.75
CA GLY A 142 -8.24 9.34 -3.15
C GLY A 142 -9.34 8.84 -4.09
N LEU A 143 -9.83 7.62 -3.90
CA LEU A 143 -10.97 7.10 -4.65
C LEU A 143 -12.26 7.88 -4.38
N TRP A 144 -12.49 8.31 -3.14
CA TRP A 144 -13.64 9.16 -2.81
C TRP A 144 -13.63 10.47 -3.58
N LEU A 145 -12.46 11.13 -3.67
CA LEU A 145 -12.27 12.37 -4.44
C LEU A 145 -12.53 12.14 -5.93
N VAL A 146 -11.96 11.09 -6.51
CA VAL A 146 -12.11 10.78 -7.95
C VAL A 146 -13.55 10.36 -8.31
N THR A 147 -14.24 9.66 -7.40
CA THR A 147 -15.60 9.16 -7.63
C THR A 147 -16.70 10.13 -7.18
N LEU A 148 -16.33 11.30 -6.64
CA LEU A 148 -17.24 12.27 -6.00
C LEU A 148 -18.19 11.58 -5.01
N GLY A 149 -17.63 10.74 -4.15
CA GLY A 149 -18.38 10.00 -3.15
C GLY A 149 -19.25 8.87 -3.68
N GLY A 150 -18.85 8.23 -4.79
CA GLY A 150 -19.55 7.08 -5.38
C GLY A 150 -20.63 7.45 -6.42
N ARG A 151 -20.89 8.75 -6.65
CA ARG A 151 -21.90 9.20 -7.62
C ARG A 151 -21.55 8.88 -9.07
N ARG A 152 -20.26 8.67 -9.38
CA ARG A 152 -19.77 8.25 -10.72
C ARG A 152 -19.34 6.78 -10.78
N GLY A 153 -19.69 5.95 -9.79
CA GLY A 153 -19.41 4.52 -9.82
C GLY A 153 -20.08 3.87 -11.03
N LYS A 154 -19.29 3.49 -12.04
CA LYS A 154 -19.79 2.76 -13.21
C LYS A 154 -20.55 1.53 -12.71
N LYS A 155 -21.87 1.48 -12.94
CA LYS A 155 -22.67 0.28 -12.71
C LYS A 155 -21.99 -0.89 -13.44
N PRO A 156 -21.80 -2.06 -12.78
CA PRO A 156 -21.36 -3.26 -13.47
C PRO A 156 -22.26 -3.47 -14.68
N LYS A 157 -21.66 -3.68 -15.87
CA LYS A 157 -22.41 -3.98 -17.08
C LYS A 157 -23.21 -5.25 -16.76
N ALA A 158 -24.54 -5.12 -16.71
CA ALA A 158 -25.43 -6.24 -16.43
C ALA A 158 -25.10 -7.36 -17.41
N ALA A 159 -24.81 -8.55 -16.88
CA ALA A 159 -24.70 -9.74 -17.70
C ALA A 159 -26.06 -9.93 -18.38
N GLU A 160 -26.06 -9.82 -19.70
CA GLU A 160 -27.20 -10.03 -20.56
C GLU A 160 -27.57 -11.51 -20.48
N PRO A 161 -28.78 -11.88 -20.02
CA PRO A 161 -29.21 -13.27 -20.02
C PRO A 161 -29.45 -13.71 -21.47
N ALA A 162 -28.75 -14.77 -21.88
CA ALA A 162 -29.01 -15.50 -23.12
C ALA A 162 -30.21 -16.43 -22.98
#